data_AF-I2JKZ7-F1
#
_entry.id   AF-I2JKZ7-F1
#
_cell.length_a   1.000
_cell.length_b   1.000
_cell.length_c   1.000
_cell.angle_alpha   90.00
_cell.angle_beta   90.00
_cell.angle_gamma   90.00
#
_symmetry.space_group_name_H-M   'P 1'
#
loop_
_entity.id
_entity.type
_entity.pdbx_description
1 polymer ?
#
loop_
_entity_poly.entity_id
_entity_poly.type
_entity_poly.pdbx_seq_one_letter_code
_entity_poly.pdbx_strand_id
1 'polypeptide(L)'
;MKNTLGSKILRAIVCIPAIIFIVTGLQFLLDPAAAVKQFGMPLLDGVGRSSQIGDMAGFFLTCGLCVLIAVSTGKRVWFHPAAMLTSITAMGRILAWLLHDAALAINLIAPEIIFTALFLFAASRLPAPAAPSKAANQATSDAE
;
A
#
# COMPACT_ATOMS: atom_id res chain seq x y z
N MET A 1 -21.25 20.87 4.28
CA MET A 1 -20.59 20.74 2.95
C MET A 1 -19.46 19.74 3.04
N LYS A 2 -19.53 18.60 2.33
CA LYS A 2 -18.38 17.68 2.19
C LYS A 2 -17.35 18.37 1.29
N ASN A 3 -16.15 18.68 1.81
CA ASN A 3 -15.09 19.32 1.03
C ASN A 3 -14.57 18.35 -0.06
N THR A 4 -15.18 18.40 -1.25
CA THR A 4 -14.89 17.53 -2.40
C THR A 4 -13.50 17.79 -2.99
N LEU A 5 -12.92 18.97 -2.77
CA LEU A 5 -11.56 19.28 -3.22
C LEU A 5 -10.50 18.54 -2.39
N GLY A 6 -10.64 18.53 -1.06
CA GLY A 6 -9.68 17.86 -0.17
C GLY A 6 -9.63 16.34 -0.37
N SER A 7 -10.76 15.70 -0.66
CA SER A 7 -10.79 14.26 -0.95
C SER A 7 -10.14 13.92 -2.31
N LYS A 8 -10.28 14.78 -3.32
CA LYS A 8 -9.60 14.60 -4.62
C LYS A 8 -8.08 14.75 -4.49
N ILE A 9 -7.62 15.76 -3.75
CA ILE A 9 -6.19 15.96 -3.49
C ILE A 9 -5.61 14.77 -2.73
N LEU A 10 -6.29 14.32 -1.67
CA LEU A 10 -5.82 13.16 -0.90
C LEU A 10 -5.75 11.88 -1.74
N ARG A 11 -6.73 11.66 -2.65
CA ARG A 11 -6.68 10.54 -3.61
C ARG A 11 -5.47 10.65 -4.54
N ALA A 12 -5.16 11.84 -5.05
CA ALA A 12 -3.98 12.04 -5.89
C ALA A 12 -2.68 11.74 -5.11
N ILE A 13 -2.58 12.22 -3.87
CA ILE A 13 -1.41 12.00 -3.00
C ILE A 13 -1.19 10.51 -2.73
N VAL A 14 -2.23 9.73 -2.42
CA VAL A 14 -2.07 8.29 -2.16
C VAL A 14 -1.84 7.45 -3.42
N CYS A 15 -2.23 7.94 -4.61
CA CYS A 15 -1.92 7.25 -5.86
C CYS A 15 -0.42 7.28 -6.20
N ILE A 16 0.32 8.32 -5.77
CA ILE A 16 1.76 8.43 -6.02
C ILE A 16 2.53 7.22 -5.44
N PRO A 17 2.48 6.92 -4.13
CA PRO A 17 3.16 5.75 -3.58
C PRO A 17 2.60 4.44 -4.12
N ALA A 18 1.31 4.39 -4.47
CA ALA A 18 0.75 3.19 -5.10
C ALA A 18 1.42 2.87 -6.44
N ILE A 19 1.61 3.88 -7.30
CA ILE A 19 2.30 3.71 -8.59
C ILE A 19 3.77 3.33 -8.35
N ILE A 20 4.45 3.99 -7.41
CA ILE A 20 5.83 3.65 -7.05
C ILE A 20 5.93 2.17 -6.65
N PHE A 21 5.05 1.70 -5.77
CA PHE A 21 5.02 0.31 -5.36
C PHE A 21 4.74 -0.65 -6.52
N ILE A 22 3.81 -0.34 -7.43
CA ILE A 22 3.59 -1.18 -8.61
C ILE A 22 4.85 -1.25 -9.47
N VAL A 23 5.48 -0.12 -9.75
CA VAL A 23 6.72 -0.07 -10.56
C VAL A 23 7.84 -0.85 -9.89
N THR A 24 8.06 -0.68 -8.58
CA THR A 24 9.06 -1.42 -7.82
C THR A 24 8.78 -2.92 -7.82
N GLY A 25 7.53 -3.32 -7.58
CA GLY A 25 7.13 -4.73 -7.60
C GLY A 25 7.33 -5.39 -8.96
N LEU A 26 6.97 -4.69 -10.05
CA LEU A 26 7.26 -5.13 -11.41
C LEU A 26 8.76 -5.17 -11.69
N GLN A 27 9.54 -4.22 -11.17
CA GLN A 27 10.99 -4.23 -11.31
C GLN A 27 11.61 -5.45 -10.64
N PHE A 28 11.12 -5.88 -9.47
CA PHE A 28 11.57 -7.15 -8.87
C PHE A 28 11.30 -8.36 -9.77
N LEU A 29 10.22 -8.36 -10.54
CA LEU A 29 9.90 -9.45 -11.48
C LEU A 29 10.71 -9.39 -12.78
N LEU A 30 11.03 -8.18 -13.27
CA LEU A 30 11.63 -7.98 -14.60
C LEU A 30 13.15 -7.76 -14.54
N ASP A 31 13.64 -7.02 -13.56
CA ASP A 31 15.06 -6.71 -13.33
C ASP A 31 15.36 -6.70 -11.82
N PRO A 32 15.41 -7.88 -11.18
CA PRO A 32 15.64 -7.99 -9.74
C PRO A 32 17.01 -7.46 -9.32
N ALA A 33 18.01 -7.49 -10.21
CA ALA A 33 19.35 -7.00 -9.93
C ALA A 33 19.39 -5.47 -9.75
N ALA A 34 18.59 -4.73 -10.51
CA ALA A 34 18.41 -3.30 -10.30
C ALA A 34 17.55 -3.02 -9.06
N ALA A 35 16.49 -3.81 -8.83
CA ALA A 35 15.57 -3.60 -7.71
C ALA A 35 16.27 -3.73 -6.35
N VAL A 36 17.01 -4.81 -6.10
CA VAL A 36 17.65 -5.08 -4.79
C VAL A 36 18.63 -3.97 -4.35
N LYS A 37 19.28 -3.29 -5.31
CA LYS A 37 20.20 -2.17 -5.04
C LYS A 37 19.50 -1.00 -4.35
N GLN A 38 18.24 -0.73 -4.69
CA GLN A 38 17.46 0.35 -4.07
C GLN A 38 17.23 0.11 -2.57
N PHE A 39 17.32 -1.15 -2.14
CA PHE A 39 17.10 -1.59 -0.77
C PHE A 39 18.38 -1.99 -0.05
N GLY A 40 19.55 -1.76 -0.66
CA GLY A 40 20.85 -2.16 -0.10
C GLY A 40 21.01 -3.68 0.05
N MET A 41 20.22 -4.46 -0.70
CA MET A 41 20.28 -5.92 -0.64
C MET A 41 21.22 -6.46 -1.73
N PRO A 42 22.01 -7.51 -1.45
CA PRO A 42 22.59 -8.31 -2.50
C PRO A 42 21.47 -9.10 -3.22
N LEU A 43 21.67 -9.39 -4.50
CA LEU A 43 20.83 -10.36 -5.19
C LEU A 43 21.21 -11.75 -4.68
N LEU A 44 20.25 -12.48 -4.13
CA LEU A 44 20.47 -13.84 -3.65
C LEU A 44 20.58 -14.84 -4.81
N ASP A 45 20.97 -16.08 -4.50
CA ASP A 45 21.13 -17.18 -5.45
C ASP A 45 20.18 -18.34 -5.16
N GLY A 46 19.98 -19.20 -6.17
CA GLY A 46 19.15 -20.40 -6.06
C GLY A 46 17.74 -20.11 -5.55
N VAL A 47 17.30 -20.88 -4.54
CA VAL A 47 16.00 -20.69 -3.89
C VAL A 47 15.90 -19.34 -3.19
N GLY A 48 17.01 -18.83 -2.62
CA GLY A 48 17.04 -17.51 -1.99
C GLY A 48 16.66 -16.40 -2.97
N ARG A 49 17.11 -16.50 -4.24
CA ARG A 49 16.69 -15.57 -5.30
C ARG A 49 15.18 -15.65 -5.56
N SER A 50 14.65 -16.87 -5.64
CA SER A 50 13.21 -17.09 -5.86
C SER A 50 12.38 -16.50 -4.73
N SER A 51 12.75 -16.75 -3.47
CA SER A 51 12.07 -16.19 -2.30
C SER A 51 12.17 -14.67 -2.29
N GLN A 52 13.36 -14.10 -2.50
CA GLN A 52 13.57 -12.65 -2.52
C GLN A 52 12.70 -11.97 -3.59
N ILE A 53 12.66 -12.50 -4.81
CA ILE A 53 11.84 -11.94 -5.90
C ILE A 53 10.35 -12.06 -5.57
N GLY A 54 9.89 -13.25 -5.17
CA GLY A 54 8.49 -13.50 -4.86
C GLY A 54 7.97 -12.65 -3.71
N ASP A 55 8.72 -12.63 -2.60
CA ASP A 55 8.34 -11.91 -1.38
C ASP A 55 8.33 -10.39 -1.60
N MET A 56 9.36 -9.85 -2.27
CA MET A 56 9.44 -8.41 -2.54
C MET A 56 8.42 -7.96 -3.60
N ALA A 57 8.27 -8.69 -4.70
CA ALA A 57 7.25 -8.38 -5.70
C ALA A 57 5.85 -8.48 -5.09
N GLY A 58 5.57 -9.56 -4.34
CA GLY A 58 4.30 -9.75 -3.64
C GLY A 58 4.00 -8.62 -2.66
N PHE A 59 4.98 -8.21 -1.85
CA PHE A 59 4.86 -7.09 -0.92
C PHE A 59 4.46 -5.80 -1.65
N PHE A 60 5.25 -5.38 -2.63
CA PHE A 60 5.04 -4.09 -3.30
C PHE A 60 3.79 -4.08 -4.17
N LEU A 61 3.54 -5.15 -4.95
CA LEU A 61 2.35 -5.25 -5.77
C LEU A 61 1.08 -5.26 -4.91
N THR A 62 1.06 -5.98 -3.79
CA THR A 62 -0.09 -5.98 -2.88
C THR A 62 -0.36 -4.59 -2.32
N CYS A 63 0.68 -3.90 -1.83
CA CYS A 63 0.55 -2.52 -1.35
C CYS A 63 -0.03 -1.59 -2.43
N GLY A 64 0.55 -1.60 -3.62
CA GLY A 64 0.11 -0.76 -4.73
C GLY A 64 -1.32 -1.07 -5.19
N LEU A 65 -1.63 -2.35 -5.42
CA LEU A 65 -2.94 -2.79 -5.91
C LEU A 65 -4.04 -2.50 -4.89
N CYS A 66 -3.81 -2.79 -3.60
CA CYS A 66 -4.80 -2.51 -2.56
C CYS A 66 -5.11 -1.01 -2.47
N VAL A 67 -4.09 -0.14 -2.53
CA VAL A 67 -4.33 1.32 -2.54
C VAL A 67 -5.10 1.74 -3.79
N LEU A 68 -4.77 1.23 -4.98
CA LEU A 68 -5.50 1.54 -6.21
C LEU A 68 -6.94 1.03 -6.17
N ILE A 69 -7.20 -0.15 -5.61
CA ILE A 69 -8.56 -0.68 -5.37
C ILE A 69 -9.31 0.22 -4.39
N ALA A 70 -8.67 0.65 -3.30
CA ALA A 70 -9.28 1.54 -2.31
C ALA A 70 -9.73 2.85 -2.96
N VAL A 71 -8.86 3.43 -3.80
CA VAL A 71 -9.14 4.67 -4.52
C VAL A 71 -10.21 4.46 -5.58
N SER A 72 -10.13 3.42 -6.42
CA SER A 72 -11.07 3.21 -7.53
C SER A 72 -12.47 2.85 -7.05
N THR A 73 -12.58 1.97 -6.06
CA THR A 73 -13.87 1.50 -5.52
C THR A 73 -14.44 2.41 -4.44
N GLY A 74 -13.62 3.30 -3.86
CA GLY A 74 -13.98 4.11 -2.68
C GLY A 74 -14.09 3.30 -1.38
N LYS A 75 -13.82 1.99 -1.40
CA LYS A 75 -13.89 1.12 -0.22
C LYS A 75 -12.62 1.27 0.62
N ARG A 76 -12.73 2.03 1.72
CA ARG A 76 -11.61 2.38 2.61
C ARG A 76 -10.86 1.17 3.19
N VAL A 77 -11.53 0.03 3.33
CA VAL A 77 -10.95 -1.20 3.91
C VAL A 77 -9.65 -1.62 3.19
N TRP A 78 -9.54 -1.31 1.90
CA TRP A 78 -8.38 -1.66 1.08
C TRP A 78 -7.13 -0.81 1.34
N PHE A 79 -7.21 0.27 2.13
CA PHE A 79 -6.00 0.94 2.61
C PHE A 79 -5.28 0.18 3.74
N HIS A 80 -6.00 -0.67 4.49
CA HIS A 80 -5.43 -1.36 5.63
C HIS A 80 -4.36 -2.40 5.26
N PRO A 81 -4.51 -3.24 4.22
CA PRO A 81 -3.45 -4.17 3.83
C PRO A 81 -2.11 -3.49 3.55
N ALA A 82 -2.13 -2.37 2.79
CA ALA A 82 -0.93 -1.61 2.50
C ALA A 82 -0.32 -1.01 3.79
N ALA A 83 -1.14 -0.44 4.68
CA ALA A 83 -0.68 0.09 5.96
C ALA A 83 -0.10 -1.00 6.89
N MET A 84 -0.73 -2.17 6.94
CA MET A 84 -0.27 -3.31 7.72
C MET A 84 1.08 -3.81 7.21
N LEU A 85 1.21 -4.00 5.89
CA LEU A 85 2.46 -4.43 5.29
C LEU A 85 3.59 -3.44 5.58
N THR A 86 3.40 -2.14 5.32
CA THR A 86 4.46 -1.14 5.58
C THR A 86 4.81 -1.00 7.07
N SER A 87 3.82 -1.04 7.97
CA SER A 87 4.10 -0.93 9.41
C SER A 87 4.77 -2.17 9.99
N ILE A 88 4.33 -3.36 9.59
CA ILE A 88 4.93 -4.62 10.03
C ILE A 88 6.35 -4.76 9.49
N THR A 89 6.62 -4.31 8.26
CA THR A 89 7.98 -4.29 7.72
C THR A 89 8.88 -3.32 8.48
N ALA A 90 8.41 -2.11 8.79
CA ALA A 90 9.17 -1.16 9.62
C ALA A 90 9.50 -1.74 10.99
N MET A 91 8.51 -2.38 11.64
CA MET A 91 8.71 -3.10 12.89
C MET A 91 9.73 -4.24 12.73
N GLY A 92 9.65 -5.02 11.66
CA GLY A 92 10.60 -6.08 11.34
C GLY A 92 12.03 -5.57 11.19
N ARG A 93 12.23 -4.41 10.55
CA ARG A 93 13.56 -3.78 10.43
C ARG A 93 14.11 -3.30 11.78
N ILE A 94 13.25 -2.74 12.63
CA ILE A 94 13.65 -2.33 13.99
C ILE A 94 14.05 -3.57 14.80
N LEU A 95 13.26 -4.65 14.74
CA LEU A 95 13.58 -5.91 15.42
C LEU A 95 14.85 -6.56 14.85
N ALA A 96 15.09 -6.51 13.54
CA ALA A 96 16.33 -7.00 12.94
C ALA A 96 17.56 -6.25 13.47
N TRP A 97 17.47 -4.93 13.61
CA TRP A 97 18.54 -4.13 14.21
C TRP A 97 18.74 -4.46 15.70
N LEU A 98 17.64 -4.61 16.46
CA LEU A 98 17.71 -4.89 17.91
C LEU A 98 18.17 -6.32 18.24
N LEU A 99 17.80 -7.32 17.44
CA LEU A 99 17.88 -8.74 17.81
C LEU A 99 18.81 -9.57 16.93
N HIS A 100 19.17 -9.08 15.74
CA HIS A 100 19.88 -9.86 14.71
C HIS A 100 21.12 -9.16 14.13
N ASP A 101 21.66 -8.15 14.82
CA ASP A 101 22.88 -7.40 14.43
C ASP A 101 22.82 -6.77 13.02
N ALA A 102 21.61 -6.44 12.55
CA ALA A 102 21.42 -5.77 11.28
C ALA A 102 21.70 -4.26 11.39
N ALA A 103 22.10 -3.62 10.29
CA ALA A 103 22.21 -2.16 10.26
C ALA A 103 20.83 -1.48 10.41
N LEU A 104 20.80 -0.36 11.15
CA LEU A 104 19.57 0.44 11.28
C LEU A 104 19.25 1.15 9.97
N ALA A 105 18.32 0.60 9.21
CA ALA A 105 17.96 1.08 7.87
C ALA A 105 16.97 2.27 7.90
N ILE A 106 17.37 3.41 8.51
CA ILE A 106 16.52 4.61 8.64
C ILE A 106 15.94 5.06 7.30
N ASN A 107 16.74 5.00 6.23
CA ASN A 107 16.33 5.37 4.87
C ASN A 107 15.17 4.52 4.33
N LEU A 108 14.95 3.32 4.87
CA LEU A 108 13.85 2.42 4.51
C LEU A 108 12.69 2.52 5.52
N ILE A 109 13.01 2.61 6.82
CA ILE A 109 12.02 2.73 7.90
C ILE A 109 11.20 4.02 7.76
N ALA A 110 11.85 5.16 7.48
CA ALA A 110 11.15 6.45 7.42
C ALA A 110 10.05 6.48 6.34
N PRO A 111 10.30 6.09 5.07
CA PRO A 111 9.25 5.94 4.07
C PRO A 111 8.13 4.97 4.49
N GLU A 112 8.46 3.84 5.11
CA GLU A 112 7.48 2.84 5.57
C GLU A 112 6.50 3.45 6.60
N ILE A 113 7.00 4.24 7.56
CA ILE A 113 6.18 4.95 8.55
C ILE A 113 5.34 6.05 7.89
N ILE A 114 5.93 6.83 6.99
CA ILE A 114 5.22 7.90 6.26
C ILE A 114 4.06 7.32 5.45
N PHE A 115 4.29 6.24 4.70
CA PHE A 115 3.25 5.59 3.91
C PHE A 115 2.19 4.94 4.79
N THR A 116 2.57 4.30 5.89
CA THR A 116 1.62 3.78 6.89
C THR A 116 0.69 4.89 7.37
N ALA A 117 1.25 6.00 7.86
CA ALA A 117 0.47 7.12 8.37
C ALA A 117 -0.44 7.71 7.29
N LEU A 118 0.06 7.85 6.06
CA LEU A 118 -0.69 8.34 4.92
C LEU A 118 -1.88 7.43 4.58
N PHE A 119 -1.69 6.12 4.54
CA PHE A 119 -2.76 5.16 4.21
C PHE A 119 -3.81 5.08 5.31
N LEU A 120 -3.42 5.08 6.58
CA LEU A 120 -4.37 5.13 7.70
C LEU A 120 -5.14 6.46 7.73
N PHE A 121 -4.46 7.56 7.43
CA PHE A 121 -5.12 8.86 7.30
C PHE A 121 -6.14 8.85 6.16
N ALA A 122 -5.79 8.31 4.99
CA ALA A 122 -6.71 8.16 3.86
C ALA A 122 -7.91 7.26 4.20
N ALA A 123 -7.69 6.15 4.93
CA ALA A 123 -8.75 5.29 5.44
C ALA A 123 -9.70 6.01 6.41
N SER A 124 -9.21 7.00 7.17
CA SER A 124 -10.07 7.80 8.06
C SER A 124 -10.87 8.87 7.31
N ARG A 125 -10.32 9.46 6.24
CA ARG A 125 -10.87 10.68 5.61
C ARG A 125 -11.66 10.46 4.32
N LEU A 126 -11.35 9.45 3.50
CA LEU A 126 -11.97 9.30 2.18
C LEU A 126 -13.37 8.68 2.26
N PRO A 127 -14.48 9.33 1.85
CA PRO A 127 -15.85 8.81 1.97
C PRO A 127 -16.01 7.37 1.49
N ALA A 128 -16.75 6.54 2.23
CA ALA A 128 -17.28 5.30 1.65
C ALA A 128 -18.23 5.64 0.49
N PRO A 129 -18.41 4.75 -0.50
CA PRO A 129 -19.39 4.97 -1.57
C PRO A 129 -20.75 5.27 -0.95
N ALA A 130 -21.48 6.24 -1.51
CA ALA A 130 -22.82 6.53 -1.04
C ALA A 130 -23.63 5.22 -1.11
N ALA A 131 -24.21 4.81 0.02
CA ALA A 131 -25.18 3.72 0.01
C ALA A 131 -26.29 4.06 -0.99
N PRO A 132 -26.82 3.08 -1.75
CA PRO A 132 -27.93 3.32 -2.65
C PRO A 132 -29.05 4.03 -1.87
N SER A 133 -29.53 5.15 -2.43
CA SER A 133 -30.53 6.01 -1.80
C SER A 133 -31.76 5.18 -1.43
N LYS A 134 -32.29 5.35 -0.21
CA LYS A 134 -33.56 4.74 0.23
C LYS A 134 -34.71 5.03 -0.75
N ALA A 135 -34.66 6.13 -1.51
CA ALA A 135 -35.64 6.47 -2.53
C ALA A 135 -35.73 5.43 -3.67
N ALA A 136 -34.64 4.71 -3.97
CA ALA A 136 -34.64 3.64 -4.96
C ALA A 136 -35.30 2.35 -4.43
N ASN A 137 -35.36 2.14 -3.11
CA ASN A 137 -36.08 1.01 -2.51
C ASN A 137 -37.57 1.27 -2.35
N GLN A 138 -37.99 2.54 -2.18
CA GLN A 138 -39.40 2.91 -2.09
C GLN A 138 -40.10 2.85 -3.45
N ALA A 139 -39.45 3.30 -4.53
CA ALA A 139 -40.02 3.21 -5.88
C ALA A 139 -40.28 1.77 -6.37
N THR A 140 -39.53 0.78 -5.84
CA THR A 140 -39.75 -0.64 -6.15
C THR A 140 -40.83 -1.26 -5.27
N SER A 141 -41.01 -0.75 -4.05
CA SER A 141 -42.08 -1.16 -3.12
C SER A 141 -43.45 -0.59 -3.47
N ASP A 142 -43.50 0.57 -4.15
CA ASP A 142 -44.74 1.21 -4.57
C ASP A 142 -45.22 0.67 -5.94
N ALA A 143 -44.44 -0.22 -6.57
CA ALA A 143 -44.73 -0.87 -7.85
C ALA A 143 -45.18 -2.34 -7.70
N GLU A 144 -45.17 -2.89 -6.48
CA GLU A 144 -45.75 -4.19 -6.10
C GLU A 144 -47.08 -3.99 -5.37
#